data_AF-A0A536XMU0-F1
#
_entry.id   AF-A0A536XMU0-F1
#
_cell.length_a   1.000
_cell.length_b   1.000
_cell.length_c   1.000
_cell.angle_alpha   90.00
_cell.angle_beta   90.00
_cell.angle_gamma   90.00
#
_symmetry.space_group_name_H-M   'P 1'
#
loop_
_entity.id
_entity.type
_entity.pdbx_description
1 polymer ?
#
loop_
_entity_poly.entity_id
_entity_poly.type
_entity_poly.pdbx_seq_one_letter_code
_entity_poly.pdbx_strand_id
1 'polypeptide(L)' 'DGSPGYFQQHYCVYDRAALPCRVCGAAIRVARLGQRSSFFCATCQKK' A
#
# COMPACT_ATOMS: atom_id res chain seq x y z
N ASP A 1 28.38 -3.26 13.65
CA ASP A 1 27.21 -4.01 14.10
C ASP A 1 25.97 -3.25 13.66
N GLY A 2 25.49 -3.52 12.45
CA GLY A 2 24.49 -2.70 11.77
C GLY A 2 23.49 -3.59 11.08
N SER A 3 22.89 -4.49 11.84
CA SER A 3 21.87 -5.41 11.37
C SER A 3 20.75 -4.60 10.71
N PRO A 4 20.44 -4.79 9.42
CA PRO A 4 19.31 -4.11 8.79
C PRO A 4 18.06 -4.56 9.54
N GLY A 5 17.44 -3.61 10.25
CA GLY A 5 16.24 -3.85 11.03
C GLY A 5 15.23 -4.59 10.17
N TYR A 6 14.75 -5.72 10.68
CA TYR A 6 13.80 -6.67 10.10
C TYR A 6 12.41 -6.08 9.79
N PHE A 7 12.30 -4.76 9.63
CA PHE A 7 11.10 -4.10 9.12
C PHE A 7 11.03 -4.29 7.61
N GLN A 8 10.96 -5.55 7.18
CA GLN A 8 10.38 -5.91 5.91
C GLN A 8 8.96 -5.39 5.96
N GLN A 9 8.77 -4.18 5.45
CA GLN A 9 7.47 -3.63 5.19
C GLN A 9 6.85 -4.58 4.18
N HIS A 10 6.03 -5.52 4.66
CA HIS A 10 5.16 -6.37 3.84
C HIS A 10 4.19 -5.42 3.14
N TYR A 11 4.67 -4.82 2.08
CA TYR A 11 4.02 -3.79 1.33
C TYR A 11 2.93 -4.43 0.46
N CYS A 12 1.78 -4.75 1.06
CA CYS A 12 0.64 -5.32 0.34
C CYS A 12 0.12 -4.41 -0.79
N VAL A 13 0.47 -3.12 -0.75
CA VAL A 13 -0.03 -2.05 -1.62
C VAL A 13 1.05 -1.18 -2.26
N TYR A 14 2.30 -1.24 -1.79
CA TYR A 14 3.38 -0.38 -2.30
C TYR A 14 3.80 -0.86 -3.69
N ASP A 15 3.94 0.08 -4.62
CA ASP A 15 4.16 -0.17 -6.06
C ASP A 15 3.02 -0.92 -6.80
N ARG A 16 1.84 -1.00 -6.19
CA ARG A 16 0.66 -1.65 -6.80
C ARG A 16 -0.44 -0.67 -7.17
N ALA A 17 -0.10 0.59 -7.46
CA ALA A 17 -1.08 1.53 -8.00
C ALA A 17 -1.71 0.96 -9.28
N ALA A 18 -3.04 1.03 -9.35
CA ALA A 18 -3.86 0.47 -10.43
C ALA A 18 -3.90 -1.07 -10.56
N LEU A 19 -3.21 -1.82 -9.70
CA LEU A 19 -3.38 -3.28 -9.65
C LEU A 19 -4.61 -3.68 -8.81
N PRO A 20 -5.21 -4.85 -9.10
CA PRO A 20 -6.29 -5.39 -8.27
C PRO A 20 -5.80 -5.71 -6.86
N CYS A 21 -6.60 -5.34 -5.86
CA CYS A 21 -6.39 -5.65 -4.46
C CYS A 21 -6.31 -7.17 -4.25
N ARG A 22 -5.34 -7.64 -3.46
CA ARG A 22 -5.19 -9.08 -3.15
C ARG A 22 -6.36 -9.67 -2.34
N VAL A 23 -7.17 -8.82 -1.72
CA VAL A 23 -8.28 -9.23 -0.85
C VAL A 23 -9.61 -9.21 -1.61
N CYS A 24 -9.94 -8.10 -2.26
CA CYS A 24 -11.25 -7.92 -2.90
C CYS A 24 -11.21 -7.74 -4.42
N GLY A 25 -10.03 -7.77 -5.05
CA GLY A 25 -9.88 -7.55 -6.50
C GLY A 25 -10.10 -6.12 -7.00
N ALA A 26 -10.56 -5.19 -6.15
CA ALA A 26 -10.79 -3.80 -6.55
C ALA A 26 -9.47 -3.07 -6.82
N ALA A 27 -9.46 -2.11 -7.74
CA ALA A 27 -8.26 -1.35 -8.08
C ALA A 27 -7.72 -0.58 -6.86
N ILE A 28 -6.43 -0.74 -6.57
CA ILE A 28 -5.73 0.04 -5.54
C ILE A 28 -5.62 1.49 -6.01
N ARG A 29 -6.11 2.41 -5.17
CA ARG A 29 -6.03 3.85 -5.42
C ARG A 29 -4.78 4.40 -4.76
N VAL A 30 -4.20 5.41 -5.39
CA VAL A 30 -3.14 6.22 -4.81
C VAL A 30 -3.73 7.58 -4.43
N ALA A 31 -3.52 8.01 -3.20
CA ALA A 31 -3.76 9.38 -2.76
C ALA A 31 -2.42 10.02 -2.43
N ARG A 32 -2.27 11.29 -2.78
CA ARG A 32 -1.10 12.07 -2.41
C ARG A 32 -1.45 12.89 -1.17
N LEU A 33 -0.90 12.51 -0.02
CA LEU A 33 -1.05 13.25 1.24
C LEU A 33 0.18 14.15 1.38
N GLY A 34 0.06 15.38 0.87
CA GLY A 34 1.17 16.34 0.83
C GLY A 34 2.31 15.86 -0.08
N GLN A 35 3.50 15.65 0.49
CA GLN A 35 4.67 15.13 -0.22
C GLN A 35 4.80 13.59 -0.16
N ARG A 36 3.82 12.87 0.37
CA ARG A 36 3.84 11.40 0.43
C ARG A 36 2.75 10.78 -0.43
N SER A 37 3.13 9.82 -1.28
CA SER A 37 2.19 8.96 -1.98
C SER A 37 1.73 7.84 -1.05
N SER A 38 0.42 7.68 -0.89
CA SER A 38 -0.23 6.67 -0.06
C SER A 38 -1.12 5.79 -0.93
N PHE A 39 -0.90 4.48 -0.88
CA PHE A 39 -1.66 3.50 -1.64
C PHE A 39 -2.67 2.82 -0.72
N PHE A 40 -3.93 2.74 -1.12
CA PHE A 40 -5.00 2.14 -0.31
C PHE A 40 -6.09 1.52 -1.18
N CYS A 41 -6.77 0.50 -0.65
CA CYS A 41 -7.95 -0.08 -1.29
C CYS A 41 -9.20 0.64 -0.77
N ALA A 42 -9.94 1.33 -1.63
CA ALA A 42 -11.18 2.01 -1.21
C ALA A 42 -12.30 1.05 -0.76
N THR A 43 -12.19 -0.24 -1.10
CA THR A 43 -13.18 -1.27 -0.72
C THR A 43 -12.81 -1.95 0.60
N CYS A 44 -11.55 -2.33 0.79
CA CYS A 44 -11.09 -3.00 2.02
C CYS A 44 -10.72 -2.03 3.14
N GLN A 45 -10.18 -0.86 2.80
CA GLN A 45 -9.79 0.17 3.76
C GLN A 45 -10.92 1.20 3.89
N LYS A 46 -12.14 0.71 4.12
CA LYS A 46 -13.24 1.51 4.67
C LYS A 46 -12.97 1.63 6.18
N LYS A 47 -13.11 2.84 6.72
CA LYS A 47 -12.97 3.09 8.17
C LYS A 47 -13.80 2.12 8.98
#